data_AF-A0A851XHB6-F1
#
_entry.id   AF-A0A851XHB6-F1
#
_cell.length_a   1.000
_cell.length_b   1.000
_cell.length_c   1.000
_cell.angle_alpha   90.00
_cell.angle_beta   90.00
_cell.angle_gamma   90.00
#
_symmetry.space_group_name_H-M   'P 1'
#
loop_
_entity.id
_entity.type
_entity.pdbx_description
1 polymer ?
#
loop_
_entity_poly.entity_id
_entity_poly.type
_entity_poly.pdbx_seq_one_letter_code
_entity_poly.pdbx_strand_id
1 'polypeptide(L)'
;VFSSVTCVLNMSVFKEQFVLQDLIQEIKKNTDLSFGPLQSSGHISVEGSFPDIKLLRDFLLLKAKSLSEKDKREKGTSHQRPRRRQQQHGLTTEMSNLVHDGEKQVVILDTDMYHYMKSFFPRTFIVNDGTVISGITDGDVTTLYIENAGSRSDAGQALRVKEKIENWSIKLNKTLRKERINFKEHTRDEKQRYRRACESMKPHYPRVLIISYDTHIDVIGNSSEVFEFTKKVSN
;
A
#
# COMPACT_ATOMS: atom_id res chain seq x y z
N VAL A 1 15.67 -4.41 -0.19
CA VAL A 1 14.68 -3.61 -0.95
C VAL A 1 13.30 -4.00 -0.45
N PHE A 2 12.42 -3.04 -0.15
CA PHE A 2 11.03 -3.34 0.20
C PHE A 2 10.28 -3.83 -1.05
N SER A 3 9.21 -4.59 -0.86
CA SER A 3 8.48 -5.20 -1.97
C SER A 3 7.95 -4.15 -2.96
N SER A 4 8.20 -4.39 -4.26
CA SER A 4 7.51 -3.73 -5.36
C SER A 4 6.43 -4.66 -5.90
N VAL A 5 5.39 -4.07 -6.48
CA VAL A 5 4.30 -4.78 -7.13
C VAL A 5 4.22 -4.33 -8.56
N THR A 6 4.06 -5.28 -9.48
CA THR A 6 3.77 -5.01 -10.89
C THR A 6 2.28 -5.22 -11.15
N CYS A 7 1.62 -4.24 -11.77
CA CYS A 7 0.24 -4.35 -12.22
C CYS A 7 0.11 -3.99 -13.70
N VAL A 8 -0.95 -4.46 -14.34
CA VAL A 8 -1.30 -4.11 -15.72
C VAL A 8 -2.56 -3.27 -15.69
N LEU A 9 -2.46 -2.05 -16.20
CA LEU A 9 -3.57 -1.11 -16.28
C LEU A 9 -4.14 -1.09 -17.70
N ASN A 10 -5.46 -1.12 -17.81
CA ASN A 10 -6.15 -0.84 -19.06
C ASN A 10 -6.51 0.65 -19.12
N MET A 11 -5.73 1.43 -19.86
CA MET A 11 -5.92 2.88 -20.03
C MET A 11 -6.91 3.21 -21.16
N SER A 12 -7.40 2.22 -21.91
CA SER A 12 -8.32 2.47 -23.04
C SER A 12 -9.59 3.20 -22.62
N VAL A 13 -10.05 3.00 -21.38
CA VAL A 13 -11.23 3.65 -20.80
C VAL A 13 -11.13 5.18 -20.72
N PHE A 14 -9.92 5.75 -20.82
CA PHE A 14 -9.69 7.19 -20.78
C PHE A 14 -9.49 7.82 -22.17
N LYS A 15 -9.37 7.01 -23.24
CA LYS A 15 -8.98 7.47 -24.59
C LYS A 15 -9.95 8.48 -25.19
N GLU A 16 -11.23 8.43 -24.83
CA GLU A 16 -12.25 9.31 -25.40
C GLU A 16 -12.13 10.77 -24.92
N GLN A 17 -11.59 10.98 -23.71
CA GLN A 17 -11.52 12.31 -23.10
C GLN A 17 -10.09 12.79 -22.80
N PHE A 18 -9.11 11.89 -22.78
CA PHE A 18 -7.74 12.19 -22.43
C PHE A 18 -6.76 11.64 -23.46
N VAL A 19 -5.72 12.43 -23.76
CA VAL A 19 -4.53 11.93 -24.45
C VAL A 19 -3.77 11.05 -23.46
N LEU A 20 -3.71 9.74 -23.74
CA LEU A 20 -3.14 8.78 -22.78
C LEU A 20 -1.69 9.08 -22.41
N GLN A 21 -0.89 9.56 -23.36
CA GLN A 21 0.51 9.92 -23.09
C GLN A 21 0.62 11.04 -22.06
N ASP A 22 -0.20 12.09 -22.19
CA ASP A 22 -0.20 13.21 -21.27
C ASP A 22 -0.67 12.78 -19.87
N LEU A 23 -1.69 11.92 -19.81
CA LEU A 23 -2.17 11.36 -18.55
C LEU A 23 -1.09 10.54 -17.84
N ILE A 24 -0.34 9.71 -18.57
CA ILE A 24 0.78 8.94 -18.01
C ILE A 24 1.90 9.88 -17.53
N GLN A 25 2.21 10.93 -18.27
CA GLN A 25 3.20 11.92 -17.86
C GLN A 25 2.77 12.69 -16.60
N GLU A 26 1.49 13.00 -16.45
CA GLU A 26 0.94 13.62 -15.24
C GLU A 26 1.13 12.71 -14.01
N ILE A 27 0.89 11.40 -14.16
CA ILE A 27 1.09 10.42 -13.08
C ILE A 27 2.58 10.31 -12.71
N LYS A 28 3.47 10.23 -13.70
CA LYS A 28 4.92 10.13 -13.50
C LYS A 28 5.50 11.31 -12.70
N LYS A 29 4.89 12.49 -12.81
CA LYS A 29 5.34 13.67 -12.03
C LYS A 29 5.03 13.58 -10.54
N ASN A 30 4.07 12.74 -10.15
CA ASN A 30 3.53 12.71 -8.79
C ASN A 30 3.84 11.40 -8.05
N THR A 31 4.51 10.44 -8.70
CA THR A 31 4.75 9.10 -8.16
C THR A 31 6.13 8.59 -8.56
N ASP A 32 6.73 7.75 -7.71
CA ASP A 32 8.02 7.09 -8.00
C ASP A 32 7.82 5.75 -8.76
N LEU A 33 6.78 5.67 -9.60
CA LEU A 33 6.40 4.48 -10.35
C LEU A 33 7.24 4.30 -11.63
N SER A 34 7.58 3.06 -11.93
CA SER A 34 8.14 2.66 -13.22
C SER A 34 7.02 2.26 -14.17
N PHE A 35 7.08 2.74 -15.42
CA PHE A 35 6.07 2.49 -16.44
C PHE A 35 6.70 1.79 -17.63
N GLY A 36 6.11 0.65 -18.01
CA GLY A 36 6.39 -0.02 -19.27
C GLY A 36 5.86 0.75 -20.48
N PRO A 37 6.07 0.21 -21.70
CA PRO A 37 5.55 0.82 -22.91
C PRO A 37 4.01 0.76 -22.95
N LEU A 38 3.38 1.87 -23.35
CA LEU A 38 1.94 1.89 -23.65
C LEU A 38 1.69 1.10 -24.93
N GLN A 39 0.96 0.00 -24.82
CA GLN A 39 0.58 -0.84 -25.95
C GLN A 39 -0.52 -0.18 -26.79
N SER A 40 -0.62 -0.54 -28.07
CA SER A 40 -1.70 -0.11 -28.96
C SER A 40 -3.09 -0.46 -28.41
N SER A 41 -3.19 -1.61 -27.73
CA SER A 41 -4.39 -2.06 -26.99
C SER A 41 -4.83 -1.09 -25.88
N GLY A 42 -3.98 -0.15 -25.48
CA GLY A 42 -4.21 0.75 -24.34
C GLY A 42 -3.75 0.17 -23.01
N HIS A 43 -3.12 -1.01 -22.99
CA HIS A 43 -2.56 -1.58 -21.77
C HIS A 43 -1.16 -1.03 -21.48
N ILE A 44 -0.85 -0.89 -20.19
CA ILE A 44 0.47 -0.49 -19.70
C ILE A 44 0.82 -1.26 -18.44
N SER A 45 2.06 -1.74 -18.34
CA SER A 45 2.57 -2.33 -17.11
C SER A 45 3.15 -1.23 -16.22
N VAL A 46 2.86 -1.30 -14.92
CA VAL A 46 3.32 -0.33 -13.92
C VAL A 46 3.91 -1.09 -12.75
N GLU A 47 5.06 -0.66 -12.27
CA GLU A 47 5.73 -1.23 -11.11
C GLU A 47 6.02 -0.15 -10.07
N GLY A 48 5.80 -0.48 -8.80
CA GLY A 48 6.30 0.32 -7.70
C GLY A 48 5.82 -0.15 -6.34
N SER A 49 6.01 0.70 -5.32
CA SER A 49 5.67 0.37 -3.94
C SER A 49 4.15 0.36 -3.71
N PHE A 50 3.69 -0.33 -2.66
CA PHE A 50 2.27 -0.30 -2.27
C PHE A 50 1.71 1.13 -2.11
N PRO A 51 2.40 2.08 -1.43
CA PRO A 51 1.96 3.46 -1.39
C PRO A 51 1.80 4.13 -2.76
N ASP A 52 2.75 3.93 -3.67
CA ASP A 52 2.70 4.56 -5.00
C ASP A 52 1.57 3.98 -5.87
N ILE A 53 1.36 2.66 -5.81
CA ILE A 53 0.24 2.00 -6.49
C ILE A 53 -1.10 2.48 -5.94
N LYS A 54 -1.19 2.75 -4.63
CA LYS A 54 -2.39 3.35 -4.03
C LYS A 54 -2.64 4.77 -4.58
N LEU A 55 -1.61 5.62 -4.61
CA LEU A 55 -1.73 6.98 -5.17
C LEU A 55 -2.17 6.95 -6.64
N LEU A 56 -1.62 6.03 -7.42
CA LEU A 56 -2.05 5.79 -8.80
C LEU A 56 -3.53 5.43 -8.88
N ARG A 57 -3.99 4.48 -8.05
CA ARG A 57 -5.41 4.10 -7.99
C ARG A 57 -6.29 5.32 -7.67
N ASP A 58 -5.95 6.09 -6.64
CA ASP A 58 -6.73 7.24 -6.21
C ASP A 58 -6.79 8.32 -7.29
N PHE A 59 -5.66 8.58 -7.96
CA PHE A 59 -5.59 9.49 -9.11
C PHE A 59 -6.49 9.02 -10.28
N LEU A 60 -6.41 7.75 -10.66
CA LEU A 60 -7.23 7.20 -11.75
C LEU A 60 -8.72 7.24 -11.42
N LEU A 61 -9.09 6.98 -10.16
CA LEU A 61 -10.47 7.10 -9.69
C LEU A 61 -10.99 8.54 -9.79
N LEU A 62 -10.16 9.54 -9.47
CA LEU A 62 -10.52 10.94 -9.63
C LEU A 62 -10.74 11.30 -11.10
N LYS A 63 -9.85 10.85 -12.00
CA LYS A 63 -10.03 11.06 -13.45
C LYS A 63 -11.29 10.37 -13.96
N ALA A 64 -11.57 9.14 -13.53
CA ALA A 64 -12.76 8.40 -13.94
C ALA A 64 -14.06 9.10 -13.48
N LYS A 65 -14.09 9.67 -12.27
CA LYS A 65 -15.24 10.46 -11.79
C LYS A 65 -15.48 11.70 -12.67
N SER A 66 -14.42 12.37 -13.12
CA SER A 66 -14.55 13.53 -14.02
C SER A 66 -15.15 13.18 -15.39
N LEU A 67 -14.94 11.94 -15.88
CA LEU A 67 -15.61 11.44 -17.09
C LEU A 67 -17.13 11.39 -16.88
N SER A 68 -17.57 10.82 -15.75
CA SER A 68 -18.99 10.60 -15.43
C SER A 68 -19.77 11.90 -15.19
N GLU A 69 -19.12 12.92 -14.65
CA GLU A 69 -19.76 14.23 -14.42
C GLU A 69 -20.00 15.00 -15.72
N LYS A 70 -19.12 14.85 -16.74
CA LYS A 70 -19.33 15.43 -18.06
C LYS A 70 -20.52 14.81 -18.79
N ASP A 71 -20.65 13.49 -18.76
CA ASP A 71 -21.82 12.78 -19.33
C ASP A 71 -23.14 13.23 -18.69
N LYS A 72 -23.14 13.56 -17.40
CA LYS A 72 -24.31 14.09 -16.69
C LYS A 72 -24.64 15.54 -17.04
N ARG A 73 -23.63 16.38 -17.32
CA ARG A 73 -23.84 17.76 -17.79
C ARG A 73 -24.31 17.79 -19.24
N GLU A 74 -23.81 16.90 -20.09
CA GLU A 74 -24.24 16.79 -21.50
C GLU A 74 -25.63 16.16 -21.64
N LYS A 75 -26.02 15.23 -20.76
CA LYS A 75 -27.42 14.75 -20.68
C LYS A 75 -28.38 15.72 -19.97
N GLY A 76 -27.87 16.75 -19.31
CA GLY A 76 -28.65 17.72 -18.54
C GLY A 76 -29.33 18.82 -19.37
N THR A 77 -29.02 18.93 -20.66
CA THR A 77 -29.53 20.01 -21.54
C THR A 77 -30.55 19.56 -22.59
N SER A 78 -31.10 18.35 -22.49
CA SER A 78 -32.28 17.97 -23.30
C SER A 78 -33.53 17.89 -22.43
N HIS A 79 -34.31 18.97 -22.42
CA HIS A 79 -35.63 19.01 -21.83
C HIS A 79 -36.58 18.06 -22.58
N GLN A 80 -37.20 17.09 -21.88
CA GLN A 80 -38.65 16.91 -21.77
C GLN A 80 -39.00 15.62 -20.99
N ARG A 81 -39.80 15.77 -19.92
CA ARG A 81 -40.66 14.71 -19.38
C ARG A 81 -41.86 14.54 -20.33
N PRO A 82 -42.33 13.32 -20.61
CA PRO A 82 -43.33 12.73 -19.71
C PRO A 82 -43.18 11.22 -19.44
N ARG A 83 -43.73 10.80 -18.29
CA ARG A 83 -43.91 9.43 -17.79
C ARG A 83 -44.43 8.46 -18.85
N ARG A 84 -43.87 7.23 -18.88
CA ARG A 84 -44.66 5.98 -18.86
C ARG A 84 -43.77 4.78 -18.47
N ARG A 85 -44.35 3.92 -17.63
CA ARG A 85 -43.80 2.64 -17.16
C ARG A 85 -43.69 1.66 -18.34
N GLN A 86 -42.59 0.92 -18.40
CA GLN A 86 -42.60 -0.48 -18.84
C GLN A 86 -41.43 -1.21 -18.19
N GLN A 87 -41.76 -2.21 -17.38
CA GLN A 87 -40.83 -3.21 -16.85
C GLN A 87 -40.36 -4.08 -18.00
N GLN A 88 -39.04 -4.22 -18.17
CA GLN A 88 -38.47 -5.43 -18.76
C GLN A 88 -37.25 -5.83 -17.92
N HIS A 89 -37.38 -6.98 -17.27
CA HIS A 89 -36.30 -7.70 -16.64
C HIS A 89 -35.26 -8.07 -17.70
N GLY A 90 -34.05 -7.55 -17.52
CA GLY A 90 -32.87 -7.92 -18.31
C GLY A 90 -31.68 -7.93 -17.36
N LEU A 91 -31.20 -9.13 -17.09
CA LEU A 91 -30.06 -9.47 -16.25
C LEU A 91 -28.87 -8.54 -16.49
N THR A 92 -28.56 -7.69 -15.51
CA THR A 92 -27.25 -7.05 -15.31
C THR A 92 -27.22 -6.52 -13.88
N THR A 93 -26.87 -7.38 -12.94
CA THR A 93 -26.58 -6.99 -11.56
C THR A 93 -25.30 -7.67 -11.13
N GLU A 94 -24.20 -7.17 -11.67
CA GLU A 94 -22.90 -7.12 -10.97
C GLU A 94 -22.38 -5.69 -11.07
N MET A 95 -23.26 -4.75 -10.72
CA MET A 95 -22.91 -3.36 -10.55
C MET A 95 -22.64 -3.15 -9.07
N SER A 96 -21.38 -2.87 -8.73
CA SER A 96 -21.02 -2.06 -7.59
C SER A 96 -21.53 -2.57 -6.22
N ASN A 97 -20.91 -3.64 -5.73
CA ASN A 97 -20.75 -3.81 -4.28
C ASN A 97 -19.60 -2.91 -3.77
N LEU A 98 -19.76 -1.59 -3.94
CA LEU A 98 -19.29 -0.58 -2.99
C LEU A 98 -20.48 -0.15 -2.13
N VAL A 99 -21.29 -1.15 -1.75
CA VAL A 99 -22.25 -1.03 -0.68
C VAL A 99 -21.45 -0.64 0.55
N HIS A 100 -21.89 0.44 1.20
CA HIS A 100 -21.60 0.75 2.59
C HIS A 100 -21.92 -0.47 3.45
N ASP A 101 -20.97 -1.40 3.53
CA ASP A 101 -20.93 -2.41 4.57
C ASP A 101 -20.05 -1.85 5.68
N GLY A 102 -20.65 -1.68 6.86
CA GLY A 102 -20.23 -0.74 7.89
C GLY A 102 -18.77 -0.83 8.32
N GLU A 103 -18.11 0.32 8.35
CA GLU A 103 -16.95 0.66 9.21
C GLU A 103 -15.65 -0.17 9.10
N LYS A 104 -15.50 -1.07 8.13
CA LYS A 104 -14.27 -1.85 7.94
C LYS A 104 -13.32 -1.19 6.92
N GLN A 105 -12.19 -0.70 7.41
CA GLN A 105 -11.09 -0.15 6.61
C GLN A 105 -10.01 -1.20 6.37
N VAL A 106 -9.39 -1.19 5.19
CA VAL A 106 -8.32 -2.12 4.81
C VAL A 106 -7.06 -1.33 4.47
N VAL A 107 -5.91 -1.79 4.97
CA VAL A 107 -4.57 -1.30 4.63
C VAL A 107 -3.69 -2.47 4.22
N ILE A 108 -2.95 -2.32 3.13
CA ILE A 108 -2.01 -3.34 2.64
C ILE A 108 -0.60 -2.77 2.82
N LEU A 109 0.27 -3.53 3.48
CA LEU A 109 1.66 -3.16 3.76
C LEU A 109 2.59 -4.27 3.29
N ASP A 110 3.81 -3.88 2.95
CA ASP A 110 4.95 -4.80 2.95
C ASP A 110 5.15 -5.36 4.39
N THR A 111 5.42 -6.66 4.51
CA THR A 111 5.53 -7.34 5.81
C THR A 111 6.65 -6.78 6.69
N ASP A 112 7.79 -6.44 6.12
CA ASP A 112 8.89 -5.83 6.87
C ASP A 112 8.54 -4.42 7.34
N MET A 113 7.82 -3.66 6.51
CA MET A 113 7.28 -2.36 6.88
C MET A 113 6.32 -2.49 8.06
N TYR A 114 5.41 -3.47 8.03
CA TYR A 114 4.50 -3.76 9.13
C TYR A 114 5.27 -4.08 10.43
N HIS A 115 6.27 -4.97 10.37
CA HIS A 115 7.09 -5.32 11.53
C HIS A 115 7.87 -4.12 12.09
N TYR A 116 8.44 -3.29 11.22
CA TYR A 116 9.13 -2.06 11.63
C TYR A 116 8.19 -1.09 12.33
N MET A 117 7.03 -0.83 11.73
CA MET A 117 6.02 0.05 12.31
C MET A 117 5.53 -0.47 13.66
N LYS A 118 5.25 -1.78 13.78
CA LYS A 118 4.78 -2.40 15.02
C LYS A 118 5.81 -2.29 16.15
N SER A 119 7.10 -2.39 15.80
CA SER A 119 8.20 -2.37 16.77
C SER A 119 8.50 -0.97 17.29
N PHE A 120 8.54 0.04 16.41
CA PHE A 120 9.00 1.40 16.78
C PHE A 120 7.89 2.43 16.90
N PHE A 121 6.71 2.15 16.34
CA PHE A 121 5.53 2.99 16.43
C PHE A 121 4.32 2.20 16.93
N PRO A 122 4.42 1.50 18.08
CA PRO A 122 3.33 0.65 18.57
C PRO A 122 2.03 1.46 18.77
N ARG A 123 2.14 2.74 19.13
CA ARG A 123 1.01 3.69 19.25
C ARG A 123 0.23 3.94 17.95
N THR A 124 0.76 3.55 16.81
CA THR A 124 0.03 3.58 15.53
C THR A 124 -0.97 2.41 15.43
N PHE A 125 -0.73 1.32 16.17
CA PHE A 125 -1.56 0.12 16.18
C PHE A 125 -2.28 -0.12 17.51
N ILE A 126 -2.25 0.85 18.43
CA ILE A 126 -3.00 0.74 19.68
C ILE A 126 -4.49 0.82 19.34
N VAL A 127 -5.18 -0.27 19.68
CA VAL A 127 -6.64 -0.36 19.78
C VAL A 127 -7.05 0.56 20.92
N ASN A 128 -7.56 1.74 20.61
CA ASN A 128 -8.32 2.53 21.58
C ASN A 128 -9.73 1.92 21.70
N ASP A 129 -10.49 2.31 22.73
CA ASP A 129 -11.88 1.83 22.99
C ASP A 129 -12.85 1.99 21.80
N GLY A 130 -12.44 2.66 20.70
CA GLY A 130 -13.23 2.85 19.49
C GLY A 130 -12.73 2.15 18.22
N THR A 131 -11.59 1.42 18.20
CA THR A 131 -11.10 0.74 16.97
C THR A 131 -10.33 -0.56 17.22
N VAL A 132 -10.67 -1.65 16.51
CA VAL A 132 -9.97 -2.94 16.49
C VAL A 132 -9.11 -3.06 15.23
N ILE A 133 -7.86 -3.54 15.36
CA ILE A 133 -6.97 -3.81 14.23
C ILE A 133 -6.58 -5.28 14.24
N SER A 134 -6.84 -5.99 13.15
CA SER A 134 -6.36 -7.35 12.91
C SER A 134 -5.48 -7.40 11.67
N GLY A 135 -4.49 -8.30 11.65
CA GLY A 135 -3.52 -8.42 10.56
C GLY A 135 -3.39 -9.85 10.09
N ILE A 136 -3.42 -10.06 8.77
CA ILE A 136 -3.14 -11.33 8.11
C ILE A 136 -1.88 -11.13 7.27
N THR A 137 -0.85 -11.94 7.54
CA THR A 137 0.40 -11.93 6.78
C THR A 137 0.39 -13.10 5.80
N ASP A 138 0.62 -12.80 4.53
CA ASP A 138 0.78 -13.74 3.43
C ASP A 138 2.09 -13.42 2.70
N GLY A 139 3.14 -14.18 3.03
CA GLY A 139 4.50 -13.93 2.54
C GLY A 139 4.98 -12.50 2.83
N ASP A 140 5.35 -11.79 1.77
CA ASP A 140 5.89 -10.43 1.84
C ASP A 140 4.80 -9.34 1.99
N VAL A 141 3.53 -9.73 2.08
CA VAL A 141 2.38 -8.82 2.20
C VAL A 141 1.66 -9.03 3.53
N THR A 142 1.37 -7.93 4.22
CA THR A 142 0.49 -7.92 5.40
C THR A 142 -0.74 -7.07 5.13
N THR A 143 -1.91 -7.71 5.21
CA THR A 143 -3.22 -7.05 5.10
C THR A 143 -3.76 -6.77 6.49
N LEU A 144 -4.03 -5.49 6.78
CA LEU A 144 -4.63 -5.03 8.02
C LEU A 144 -6.10 -4.69 7.81
N TYR A 145 -6.94 -5.21 8.69
CA TYR A 145 -8.33 -4.86 8.80
C TYR A 145 -8.51 -3.98 10.04
N ILE A 146 -9.13 -2.83 9.86
CA ILE A 146 -9.37 -1.84 10.90
C ILE A 146 -10.88 -1.66 10.99
N GLU A 147 -11.43 -2.00 12.14
CA GLU A 147 -12.86 -1.97 12.40
C GLU A 147 -13.13 -1.03 13.57
N ASN A 148 -14.30 -0.42 13.58
CA ASN A 148 -14.75 0.38 14.69
C ASN A 148 -15.22 -0.53 15.85
N ALA A 149 -14.81 -0.21 17.08
CA ALA A 149 -15.15 -1.00 18.26
C ALA A 149 -16.54 -0.59 18.79
N GLY A 150 -17.57 -1.22 18.24
CA GLY A 150 -18.96 -1.12 18.71
C GLY A 150 -19.74 0.09 18.19
N SER A 151 -21.06 0.06 18.40
CA SER A 151 -22.03 0.98 17.76
C SER A 151 -21.98 2.44 18.21
N ARG A 152 -21.02 2.82 19.07
CA ARG A 152 -20.85 4.17 19.62
C ARG A 152 -19.53 4.84 19.20
N SER A 153 -18.70 4.17 18.43
CA SER A 153 -17.49 4.76 17.88
C SER A 153 -17.84 5.87 16.89
N ASP A 154 -17.02 6.92 16.85
CA ASP A 154 -17.11 7.91 15.78
C ASP A 154 -16.83 7.21 14.43
N ALA A 155 -17.77 7.35 13.48
CA ALA A 155 -17.73 6.73 12.16
C ALA A 155 -16.45 7.07 11.37
N GLY A 156 -15.72 8.13 11.77
CA GLY A 156 -14.44 8.52 11.19
C GLY A 156 -13.19 7.90 11.83
N GLN A 157 -13.28 7.17 12.95
CA GLN A 157 -12.08 6.71 13.68
C GLN A 157 -11.27 5.68 12.90
N ALA A 158 -11.89 4.61 12.41
CA ALA A 158 -11.21 3.62 11.57
C ALA A 158 -10.50 4.25 10.35
N LEU A 159 -11.13 5.27 9.74
CA LEU A 159 -10.54 6.01 8.62
C LEU A 159 -9.29 6.80 9.03
N ARG A 160 -9.33 7.52 10.15
CA ARG A 160 -8.17 8.26 10.67
C ARG A 160 -7.01 7.33 11.04
N VAL A 161 -7.30 6.15 11.60
CA VAL A 161 -6.30 5.12 11.91
C VAL A 161 -5.67 4.60 10.62
N LYS A 162 -6.49 4.28 9.61
CA LYS A 162 -6.02 3.89 8.28
C LYS A 162 -5.08 4.94 7.67
N GLU A 163 -5.52 6.19 7.60
CA GLU A 163 -4.73 7.29 7.03
C GLU A 163 -3.42 7.47 7.79
N LYS A 164 -3.43 7.34 9.13
CA LYS A 164 -2.22 7.40 9.95
C LYS A 164 -1.23 6.28 9.61
N ILE A 165 -1.69 5.04 9.46
CA ILE A 165 -0.84 3.90 9.08
C ILE A 165 -0.27 4.12 7.68
N GLU A 166 -1.10 4.50 6.72
CA GLU A 166 -0.67 4.72 5.33
C GLU A 166 0.33 5.87 5.20
N ASN A 167 0.11 6.98 5.92
CA ASN A 167 1.04 8.10 5.97
C ASN A 167 2.40 7.71 6.57
N TRP A 168 2.42 6.84 7.59
CA TRP A 168 3.67 6.28 8.09
C TRP A 168 4.34 5.38 7.05
N SER A 169 3.58 4.53 6.37
CA SER A 169 4.11 3.66 5.31
C SER A 169 4.78 4.47 4.20
N ILE A 170 4.17 5.58 3.76
CA ILE A 170 4.76 6.48 2.75
C ILE A 170 6.09 7.05 3.25
N LYS A 171 6.11 7.59 4.48
CA LYS A 171 7.33 8.20 5.05
C LYS A 171 8.45 7.18 5.20
N LEU A 172 8.14 6.02 5.75
CA LEU A 172 9.11 4.97 6.04
C LEU A 172 9.64 4.30 4.76
N ASN A 173 8.82 4.14 3.73
CA ASN A 173 9.29 3.59 2.45
C ASN A 173 10.41 4.44 1.84
N LYS A 174 10.37 5.77 2.04
CA LYS A 174 11.40 6.71 1.56
C LYS A 174 12.67 6.70 2.42
N THR A 175 12.56 6.47 3.72
CA THR A 175 13.69 6.61 4.65
C THR A 175 14.40 5.29 4.96
N LEU A 176 13.66 4.19 5.00
CA LEU A 176 14.18 2.92 5.43
C LEU A 176 14.95 2.22 4.32
N ARG A 177 15.91 1.41 4.76
CA ARG A 177 16.67 0.46 3.96
C ARG A 177 16.64 -0.89 4.67
N LYS A 178 16.74 -1.93 3.84
CA LYS A 178 16.80 -3.33 4.25
C LYS A 178 18.07 -3.94 3.69
N GLU A 179 18.94 -4.42 4.57
CA GLU A 179 20.11 -5.21 4.25
C GLU A 179 19.94 -6.64 4.77
N ARG A 180 20.52 -7.61 4.05
CA ARG A 180 20.41 -9.03 4.35
C ARG A 180 21.78 -9.64 4.58
N ILE A 181 21.98 -10.23 5.75
CA ILE A 181 23.15 -11.04 6.09
C ILE A 181 22.78 -12.49 5.80
N ASN A 182 23.31 -13.07 4.71
CA ASN A 182 22.98 -14.42 4.28
C ASN A 182 23.83 -15.47 5.01
N PHE A 183 23.22 -16.62 5.34
CA PHE A 183 23.90 -17.75 6.00
C PHE A 183 24.24 -18.91 5.06
N LYS A 184 24.20 -18.72 3.74
CA LYS A 184 24.29 -19.81 2.75
C LYS A 184 25.57 -20.66 2.87
N GLU A 185 26.62 -20.11 3.47
CA GLU A 185 27.93 -20.77 3.62
C GLU A 185 28.35 -20.93 5.09
N HIS A 186 27.48 -20.56 6.05
CA HIS A 186 27.83 -20.50 7.46
C HIS A 186 27.44 -21.75 8.23
N THR A 187 28.38 -22.25 9.01
CA THR A 187 28.19 -23.28 10.04
C THR A 187 27.21 -22.81 11.11
N ARG A 188 26.67 -23.75 11.90
CA ARG A 188 25.75 -23.43 13.01
C ARG A 188 26.37 -22.43 13.99
N ASP A 189 27.67 -22.57 14.27
CA ASP A 189 28.38 -21.72 15.21
C ASP A 189 28.59 -20.31 14.67
N GLU A 190 28.86 -20.16 13.37
CA GLU A 190 28.94 -18.86 12.71
C GLU A 190 27.58 -18.15 12.68
N LYS A 191 26.49 -18.88 12.38
CA LYS A 191 25.12 -18.32 12.47
C LYS A 191 24.84 -17.81 13.89
N GLN A 192 25.25 -18.55 14.92
CA GLN A 192 25.08 -18.14 16.31
C GLN A 192 25.95 -16.92 16.66
N ARG A 193 27.17 -16.83 16.10
CA ARG A 193 28.05 -15.66 16.25
C ARG A 193 27.39 -14.40 15.71
N TYR A 194 26.79 -14.44 14.52
CA TYR A 194 26.05 -13.29 13.97
C TYR A 194 24.88 -12.87 14.85
N ARG A 195 24.08 -13.82 15.36
CA ARG A 195 22.96 -13.51 16.27
C ARG A 195 23.44 -12.80 17.53
N ARG A 196 24.50 -13.30 18.17
CA ARG A 196 25.10 -12.67 19.35
C ARG A 196 25.68 -11.29 19.04
N ALA A 197 26.33 -11.13 17.89
CA ALA A 197 26.84 -9.83 17.44
C ALA A 197 25.69 -8.84 17.28
N CYS A 198 24.61 -9.23 16.59
CA CYS A 198 23.40 -8.41 16.46
C CYS A 198 22.80 -8.00 17.82
N GLU A 199 22.68 -8.94 18.76
CA GLU A 199 22.18 -8.67 20.13
C GLU A 199 23.07 -7.67 20.86
N SER A 200 24.39 -7.83 20.78
CA SER A 200 25.34 -6.93 21.43
C SER A 200 25.32 -5.51 20.85
N MET A 201 25.05 -5.38 19.55
CA MET A 201 24.99 -4.09 18.85
C MET A 201 23.64 -3.39 19.01
N LYS A 202 22.55 -4.13 19.29
CA LYS A 202 21.18 -3.60 19.35
C LYS A 202 21.00 -2.37 20.27
N PRO A 203 21.62 -2.29 21.47
CA PRO A 203 21.52 -1.10 22.33
C PRO A 203 22.10 0.18 21.70
N HIS A 204 23.11 0.05 20.83
CA HIS A 204 23.72 1.19 20.15
C HIS A 204 22.94 1.66 18.91
N TYR A 205 22.01 0.83 18.43
CA TYR A 205 21.18 1.10 17.24
C TYR A 205 19.70 0.87 17.58
N PRO A 206 19.12 1.73 18.44
CA PRO A 206 17.79 1.50 18.99
C PRO A 206 16.70 1.48 17.92
N ARG A 207 16.88 2.17 16.78
CA ARG A 207 15.92 2.25 15.67
C ARG A 207 16.15 1.23 14.55
N VAL A 208 17.09 0.31 14.70
CA VAL A 208 17.33 -0.77 13.73
C VAL A 208 16.52 -2.01 14.11
N LEU A 209 15.58 -2.43 13.29
CA LEU A 209 14.89 -3.70 13.44
C LEU A 209 15.78 -4.83 12.93
N ILE A 210 15.82 -5.93 13.68
CA ILE A 210 16.57 -7.14 13.34
C ILE A 210 15.56 -8.28 13.30
N ILE A 211 15.40 -8.91 12.13
CA ILE A 211 14.53 -10.08 11.95
C ILE A 211 15.42 -11.26 11.60
N SER A 212 15.42 -12.29 12.44
CA SER A 212 16.27 -13.46 12.25
C SER A 212 15.48 -14.63 11.64
N TYR A 213 16.01 -15.19 10.56
CA TYR A 213 15.51 -16.38 9.89
C TYR A 213 16.56 -17.50 9.94
N ASP A 214 16.19 -18.71 9.51
CA ASP A 214 17.13 -19.84 9.48
C ASP A 214 18.21 -19.72 8.40
N THR A 215 17.88 -18.97 7.34
CA THR A 215 18.73 -18.78 6.16
C THR A 215 19.45 -17.43 6.13
N HIS A 216 19.00 -16.45 6.91
CA HIS A 216 19.56 -15.09 6.91
C HIS A 216 19.10 -14.25 8.11
N ILE A 217 19.69 -13.08 8.30
CA ILE A 217 19.17 -12.00 9.14
C ILE A 217 18.86 -10.80 8.24
N ASP A 218 17.65 -10.26 8.39
CA ASP A 218 17.27 -8.99 7.77
C ASP A 218 17.43 -7.85 8.79
N VAL A 219 18.12 -6.78 8.37
CA VAL A 219 18.41 -5.58 9.15
C VAL A 219 17.71 -4.40 8.48
N ILE A 220 16.77 -3.78 9.19
CA ILE A 220 15.91 -2.73 8.65
C ILE A 220 16.03 -1.46 9.51
N GLY A 221 16.26 -0.31 8.87
CA GLY A 221 16.45 0.96 9.58
C GLY A 221 16.78 2.08 8.60
N ASN A 222 17.18 3.25 9.10
CA ASN A 222 17.68 4.32 8.22
C ASN A 222 18.97 3.88 7.54
N SER A 223 19.21 4.38 6.32
CA SER A 223 20.34 3.96 5.49
C SER A 223 21.70 4.02 6.21
N SER A 224 21.98 5.09 6.95
CA SER A 224 23.24 5.27 7.67
C SER A 224 23.39 4.30 8.86
N GLU A 225 22.31 4.13 9.62
CA GLU A 225 22.30 3.23 10.78
C GLU A 225 22.44 1.77 10.36
N VAL A 226 21.76 1.35 9.29
CA VAL A 226 21.84 -0.01 8.76
C VAL A 226 23.25 -0.30 8.26
N PHE A 227 23.82 0.59 7.45
CA PHE A 227 25.18 0.42 6.91
C PHE A 227 26.23 0.28 8.01
N GLU A 228 26.19 1.16 9.01
CA GLU A 228 27.14 1.10 10.14
C GLU A 228 26.91 -0.14 11.01
N PHE A 229 25.65 -0.55 11.21
CA PHE A 229 25.30 -1.76 11.96
C PHE A 229 25.84 -3.01 11.27
N THR A 230 25.55 -3.18 9.97
CA THR A 230 25.96 -4.38 9.22
C THR A 230 27.47 -4.46 9.07
N LYS A 231 28.15 -3.33 8.86
CA LYS A 231 29.61 -3.25 8.88
C LYS A 231 30.21 -3.73 10.21
N LYS A 232 29.65 -3.32 11.35
CA LYS A 232 30.15 -3.73 12.67
C LYS A 232 29.86 -5.18 13.00
N VAL A 233 28.71 -5.71 12.57
CA VAL A 233 28.32 -7.11 12.78
C VAL A 233 29.13 -8.06 11.88
N SER A 234 29.63 -7.58 10.75
CA SER A 234 30.39 -8.39 9.78
C SER A 234 31.92 -8.39 10.02
N ASN A 235 32.40 -7.63 11.00
CA ASN A 235 33.80 -7.64 11.47
C ASN A 235 33.98 -8.68 12.59
#